data_AF-A0A6A4TUE7-F1
#
_entry.id   AF-A0A6A4TUE7-F1
#
_cell.length_a   1.000
_cell.length_b   1.000
_cell.length_c   1.000
_cell.angle_alpha   90.00
_cell.angle_beta   90.00
_cell.angle_gamma   90.00
#
_symmetry.space_group_name_H-M   'P 1'
#
loop_
_entity.id
_entity.type
_entity.pdbx_description
1 polymer ?
#
loop_
_entity_poly.entity_id
_entity_poly.type
_entity_poly.pdbx_seq_one_letter_code
_entity_poly.pdbx_strand_id
1 'polypeptide(L)'
;MKDRKVFVSLTCAFCYGREDLDVLGLSFRKDLYVSTVQAFPPLRGEKKPLSCLQERLLKKLGQHANAFGFTIPQNLPCSVTLQLSPEDTGKACGVDYELRVFCAKTVGEKIHQRNSVQLVIRKVQYAPEKPGPRPIVETSRSFLMSDRSLHLEASLDKELYYHGEPITVNVHVTNNSTKTVKKVKISVCQYADICLFSTAQYKFPVAQVEADSSSPVDEFVFEDFARLRLTGMKDHMSEDEPLF
;
A
#
# COMPACT_ATOMS: atom_id res chain seq x y z
N MET A 1 -34.65 7.29 -21.23
CA MET A 1 -33.61 8.35 -21.16
C MET A 1 -33.82 9.40 -22.24
N LYS A 2 -34.95 10.11 -22.30
CA LYS A 2 -35.04 11.24 -23.24
C LYS A 2 -34.21 12.40 -22.66
N ASP A 3 -33.23 12.88 -23.43
CA ASP A 3 -32.26 13.95 -23.09
C ASP A 3 -31.30 13.71 -21.91
N ARG A 4 -31.05 12.46 -21.52
CA ARG A 4 -30.03 12.13 -20.50
C ARG A 4 -28.81 11.46 -21.13
N LYS A 5 -27.64 11.85 -20.62
CA LYS A 5 -26.34 11.31 -20.99
C LYS A 5 -25.84 10.38 -19.88
N VAL A 6 -25.03 9.40 -20.25
CA VAL A 6 -24.34 8.52 -19.31
C VAL A 6 -22.89 8.96 -19.24
N PHE A 7 -22.46 9.30 -18.04
CA PHE A 7 -21.09 9.65 -17.72
C PHE A 7 -20.45 8.55 -16.88
N VAL A 8 -19.14 8.38 -17.06
CA VAL A 8 -18.30 7.57 -16.19
C VAL A 8 -17.23 8.48 -15.65
N SER A 9 -17.04 8.46 -14.34
CA SER A 9 -16.01 9.23 -13.65
C SER A 9 -15.08 8.29 -12.91
N LEU A 10 -13.78 8.54 -13.03
CA LEU A 10 -12.73 7.92 -12.24
C LEU A 10 -12.20 8.97 -11.27
N THR A 11 -12.35 8.71 -9.97
CA THR A 11 -11.89 9.58 -8.90
C THR A 11 -10.81 8.86 -8.09
N CYS A 12 -9.65 9.48 -7.92
CA CYS A 12 -8.66 9.11 -6.90
C CYS A 12 -8.82 10.09 -5.75
N ALA A 13 -9.19 9.60 -4.57
CA ALA A 13 -9.41 10.43 -3.41
C ALA A 13 -8.54 9.97 -2.24
N PHE A 14 -7.98 10.93 -1.52
CA PHE A 14 -7.44 10.73 -0.20
C PHE A 14 -8.56 10.94 0.83
N CYS A 15 -8.82 9.93 1.64
CA CYS A 15 -9.81 9.96 2.70
C CYS A 15 -9.12 9.88 4.06
N TYR A 16 -9.57 10.71 4.99
CA TYR A 16 -9.13 10.74 6.38
C TYR A 16 -10.34 11.00 7.27
N GLY A 17 -10.70 10.07 8.14
CA GLY A 17 -11.95 10.17 8.92
C GLY A 17 -12.98 9.14 8.52
N ARG A 18 -14.00 8.93 9.36
CA ARG A 18 -15.17 8.15 8.96
C ARG A 18 -16.10 8.99 8.10
N GLU A 19 -16.75 8.37 7.12
CA GLU A 19 -17.72 9.01 6.22
C GLU A 19 -19.02 9.45 6.94
N ASP A 20 -19.24 9.06 8.20
CA ASP A 20 -20.50 9.23 8.96
C ASP A 20 -20.51 10.43 9.95
N LEU A 21 -19.39 11.13 10.15
CA LEU A 21 -19.23 12.16 11.19
C LEU A 21 -19.07 13.58 10.63
N ASP A 22 -20.14 14.11 10.01
CA ASP A 22 -20.11 15.41 9.33
C ASP A 22 -20.44 16.64 10.21
N VAL A 23 -20.47 16.53 11.54
CA VAL A 23 -20.87 17.69 12.38
C VAL A 23 -19.87 18.07 13.48
N LEU A 24 -19.02 17.18 14.00
CA LEU A 24 -18.12 17.53 15.12
C LEU A 24 -16.76 16.79 15.15
N GLY A 25 -16.31 16.15 14.07
CA GLY A 25 -15.17 15.22 14.16
C GLY A 25 -14.42 14.91 12.87
N LEU A 26 -14.19 15.92 12.02
CA LEU A 26 -13.25 15.99 10.88
C LEU A 26 -13.13 14.70 10.04
N SER A 27 -14.15 14.45 9.21
CA SER A 27 -14.03 13.72 7.95
C SER A 27 -13.38 14.64 6.91
N PHE A 28 -12.39 14.15 6.18
CA PHE A 28 -11.69 14.90 5.15
C PHE A 28 -11.52 14.00 3.94
N ARG A 29 -12.09 14.43 2.82
CA ARG A 29 -11.91 13.81 1.52
C ARG A 29 -11.31 14.83 0.58
N LYS A 30 -10.16 14.52 0.00
CA LYS A 30 -9.51 15.33 -1.02
C LYS A 30 -9.39 14.53 -2.30
N ASP A 31 -10.10 14.98 -3.33
CA ASP A 31 -9.96 14.43 -4.66
C ASP A 31 -8.57 14.83 -5.20
N LEU A 32 -7.69 13.84 -5.36
CA LEU A 32 -6.35 14.00 -5.91
C LEU A 32 -6.38 14.00 -7.44
N TYR A 33 -7.35 13.30 -8.02
CA TYR A 33 -7.56 13.22 -9.46
C TYR A 33 -9.02 12.90 -9.76
N VAL A 34 -9.59 13.58 -10.76
CA VAL A 34 -10.92 13.29 -11.29
C VAL A 34 -10.84 13.32 -12.81
N SER A 35 -11.33 12.28 -13.45
CA SER A 35 -11.48 12.21 -14.91
C SER A 35 -12.87 11.73 -15.25
N THR A 36 -13.57 12.46 -16.10
CA THR A 36 -14.95 12.12 -16.50
C THR A 36 -15.04 12.00 -18.01
N VAL A 37 -15.63 10.90 -18.47
CA VAL A 37 -15.89 10.62 -19.88
C VAL A 37 -17.37 10.39 -20.12
N GLN A 38 -17.87 10.80 -21.28
CA GLN A 38 -19.25 10.54 -21.69
C GLN A 38 -19.30 9.20 -22.42
N ALA A 39 -19.94 8.19 -21.81
CA ALA A 39 -20.12 6.87 -22.42
C ALA A 39 -21.31 6.84 -23.38
N PHE A 40 -22.37 7.60 -23.11
CA PHE A 40 -23.54 7.70 -23.99
C PHE A 40 -24.16 9.11 -23.96
N PRO A 41 -24.64 9.66 -25.10
CA PRO A 41 -24.42 9.15 -26.45
C PRO A 41 -22.93 9.20 -26.82
N PRO A 42 -22.42 8.30 -27.68
CA PRO A 42 -21.03 8.34 -28.10
C PRO A 42 -20.69 9.68 -28.75
N LEU A 43 -19.64 10.35 -28.29
CA LEU A 43 -19.16 11.58 -28.91
C LEU A 43 -18.66 11.28 -30.32
N ARG A 44 -18.93 12.17 -31.29
CA ARG A 44 -18.55 12.01 -32.70
C ARG A 44 -17.04 12.21 -32.98
N GLY A 45 -16.19 12.21 -31.94
CA GLY A 45 -14.74 12.44 -32.03
C GLY A 45 -13.91 11.16 -32.17
N GLU A 46 -12.59 11.29 -31.99
CA GLU A 46 -11.62 10.19 -32.03
C GLU A 46 -12.05 9.04 -31.09
N LYS A 47 -12.46 7.93 -31.69
CA LYS A 47 -12.71 6.70 -30.96
C LYS A 47 -11.36 6.12 -30.57
N LYS A 48 -11.06 6.11 -29.27
CA LYS A 48 -9.92 5.35 -28.76
C LYS A 48 -10.00 3.90 -29.28
N PRO A 49 -8.86 3.29 -29.66
CA PRO A 49 -8.85 1.89 -30.07
C PRO A 49 -9.42 1.02 -28.95
N LEU A 50 -10.30 0.10 -29.33
CA LEU A 50 -10.94 -0.81 -28.38
C LEU A 50 -9.94 -1.89 -27.97
N SER A 51 -10.05 -2.34 -26.72
CA SER A 51 -9.34 -3.54 -26.29
C SER A 51 -10.03 -4.81 -26.79
N CYS A 52 -9.29 -5.91 -26.91
CA CYS A 52 -9.86 -7.21 -27.24
C CYS A 52 -11.02 -7.62 -26.32
N LEU A 53 -10.96 -7.23 -25.03
CA LEU A 53 -12.03 -7.47 -24.07
C LEU A 53 -13.28 -6.65 -24.41
N GLN A 54 -13.12 -5.37 -24.71
CA GLN A 54 -14.23 -4.48 -25.07
C GLN A 54 -14.94 -4.98 -26.34
N GLU A 55 -14.21 -5.40 -27.36
CA GLU A 55 -14.80 -5.94 -28.59
C GLU A 55 -15.66 -7.19 -28.32
N ARG A 56 -15.18 -8.11 -27.49
CA ARG A 56 -15.91 -9.32 -27.08
C ARG A 56 -17.16 -8.96 -26.28
N LEU A 57 -17.07 -8.00 -25.35
CA LEU A 57 -18.20 -7.55 -24.54
C LEU A 57 -19.26 -6.84 -25.38
N LEU A 58 -18.87 -5.99 -26.33
CA LEU A 58 -19.80 -5.31 -27.24
C LEU A 58 -20.57 -6.31 -28.11
N LYS A 59 -19.89 -7.34 -28.64
CA LYS A 59 -20.54 -8.42 -29.41
C LYS A 59 -21.52 -9.22 -28.55
N LYS A 60 -21.18 -9.49 -27.29
CA LYS A 60 -21.99 -10.30 -26.37
C LYS A 60 -23.20 -9.55 -25.79
N LEU A 61 -23.03 -8.28 -25.44
CA LEU A 61 -24.04 -7.46 -24.74
C LEU A 61 -24.98 -6.72 -25.71
N GLY A 62 -24.62 -6.60 -26.99
CA GLY A 62 -25.49 -6.08 -28.05
C GLY A 62 -25.51 -4.56 -28.15
N GLN A 63 -26.58 -4.03 -28.75
CA GLN A 63 -26.65 -2.66 -29.28
C GLN A 63 -26.63 -1.55 -28.22
N HIS A 64 -26.91 -1.86 -26.95
CA HIS A 64 -26.91 -0.89 -25.86
C HIS A 64 -25.58 -0.84 -25.09
N ALA A 65 -24.60 -1.66 -25.47
CA ALA A 65 -23.29 -1.66 -24.86
C ALA A 65 -22.44 -0.50 -25.41
N ASN A 66 -21.88 0.30 -24.50
CA ASN A 66 -21.01 1.43 -24.84
C ASN A 66 -19.67 1.26 -24.13
N ALA A 67 -18.58 1.36 -24.88
CA ALA A 67 -17.24 1.21 -24.33
C ALA A 67 -16.70 2.53 -23.75
N PHE A 68 -15.91 2.42 -22.69
CA PHE A 68 -15.19 3.53 -22.08
C PHE A 68 -13.82 3.05 -21.60
N GLY A 69 -12.88 3.97 -21.40
CA GLY A 69 -11.53 3.65 -20.92
C GLY A 69 -10.83 4.85 -20.32
N PHE A 70 -10.07 4.59 -19.26
CA PHE A 70 -9.27 5.58 -18.54
C PHE A 70 -7.79 5.23 -18.63
N THR A 71 -6.95 6.25 -18.67
CA THR A 71 -5.51 6.13 -18.52
C THR A 71 -5.14 6.82 -17.22
N ILE A 72 -4.75 6.04 -16.22
CA ILE A 72 -4.37 6.58 -14.91
C ILE A 72 -2.95 7.16 -15.01
N PRO A 73 -2.73 8.44 -14.70
CA PRO A 73 -1.39 9.02 -14.67
C PRO A 73 -0.46 8.27 -13.72
N GLN A 74 0.80 8.08 -14.13
CA GLN A 74 1.78 7.28 -13.36
C GLN A 74 2.16 7.93 -12.03
N ASN A 75 2.11 9.26 -11.94
CA ASN A 75 2.44 10.04 -10.75
C ASN A 75 1.36 10.01 -9.67
N LEU A 76 0.22 9.36 -9.91
CA LEU A 76 -0.80 9.22 -8.86
C LEU A 76 -0.41 8.13 -7.86
N PRO A 77 -0.73 8.31 -6.57
CA PRO A 77 -0.45 7.32 -5.53
C PRO A 77 -1.14 5.98 -5.79
N CYS A 78 -0.55 4.89 -5.34
CA CYS A 78 -1.21 3.59 -5.30
C CYS A 78 -2.30 3.56 -4.23
N SER A 79 -3.22 2.60 -4.35
CA SER A 79 -4.23 2.37 -3.32
C SER A 79 -3.53 1.88 -2.05
N VAL A 80 -3.73 2.61 -0.96
CA VAL A 80 -3.14 2.31 0.35
C VAL A 80 -4.11 2.74 1.43
N THR A 81 -4.30 1.89 2.44
CA THR A 81 -5.14 2.19 3.59
C THR A 81 -4.36 1.87 4.84
N LEU A 82 -4.27 2.84 5.74
CA LEU A 82 -3.74 2.66 7.09
C LEU A 82 -4.86 2.09 7.95
N GLN A 83 -4.70 0.83 8.32
CA GLN A 83 -5.52 0.19 9.33
C GLN A 83 -4.85 0.42 10.68
N LEU A 84 -5.53 1.17 11.55
CA LEU A 84 -5.09 1.35 12.93
C LEU A 84 -5.59 0.17 13.78
N SER A 85 -4.95 -0.03 14.94
CA SER A 85 -5.31 -1.12 15.84
C SER A 85 -6.78 -1.04 16.25
N PRO A 86 -7.48 -2.15 16.54
CA PRO A 86 -8.89 -2.11 16.95
C PRO A 86 -9.16 -1.26 18.19
N GLU A 87 -8.17 -1.14 19.09
CA GLU A 87 -8.25 -0.29 20.29
C GLU A 87 -8.00 1.20 20.00
N ASP A 88 -7.31 1.49 18.89
CA ASP A 88 -7.21 2.85 18.39
C ASP A 88 -8.57 3.18 17.77
N THR A 89 -9.36 4.04 18.44
CA THR A 89 -10.55 4.69 17.85
C THR A 89 -10.17 5.69 16.74
N GLY A 90 -9.03 5.45 16.09
CA GLY A 90 -8.41 6.25 15.08
C GLY A 90 -9.03 5.99 13.72
N LYS A 91 -9.11 7.07 12.95
CA LYS A 91 -9.81 7.19 11.69
C LYS A 91 -9.08 6.40 10.58
N ALA A 92 -9.82 5.67 9.75
CA ALA A 92 -9.27 5.08 8.53
C ALA A 92 -8.71 6.21 7.64
N CYS A 93 -7.47 6.04 7.18
CA CYS A 93 -6.76 7.00 6.35
C CYS A 93 -6.22 6.28 5.13
N GLY A 94 -6.51 6.76 3.93
CA GLY A 94 -6.09 6.05 2.73
C GLY A 94 -6.32 6.78 1.44
N VAL A 95 -5.86 6.15 0.36
CA VAL A 95 -6.06 6.55 -1.02
C VAL A 95 -6.85 5.45 -1.71
N ASP A 96 -8.00 5.82 -2.26
CA ASP A 96 -8.88 4.90 -2.97
C ASP A 96 -9.19 5.41 -4.38
N TYR A 97 -9.48 4.46 -5.28
CA TYR A 97 -9.93 4.75 -6.63
C TYR A 97 -11.38 4.33 -6.78
N GLU A 98 -12.23 5.27 -7.11
CA GLU A 98 -13.66 5.09 -7.27
C GLU A 98 -14.05 5.28 -8.75
N LEU A 99 -14.67 4.27 -9.33
CA LEU A 99 -15.32 4.34 -10.63
C LEU A 99 -16.82 4.55 -10.43
N ARG A 100 -17.34 5.70 -10.89
CA ARG A 100 -18.74 6.05 -10.77
C ARG A 100 -19.39 6.23 -12.13
N VAL A 101 -20.43 5.46 -12.41
CA VAL A 101 -21.25 5.58 -13.62
C VAL A 101 -22.55 6.27 -13.23
N PHE A 102 -22.97 7.30 -13.95
CA PHE A 102 -24.21 8.01 -13.63
C PHE A 102 -24.91 8.61 -14.85
N CYS A 103 -26.24 8.76 -14.74
CA CYS A 103 -27.05 9.45 -15.76
C CYS A 103 -27.32 10.91 -15.36
N ALA A 104 -26.91 11.85 -16.19
CA ALA A 104 -27.13 13.29 -15.99
C ALA A 104 -27.35 14.04 -17.32
N LYS A 105 -27.90 15.25 -17.29
CA LYS A 105 -28.00 16.13 -18.46
C LYS A 105 -26.65 16.80 -18.77
N THR A 106 -25.95 17.24 -17.72
CA THR A 106 -24.65 17.89 -17.78
C THR A 106 -23.70 17.27 -16.75
N VAL A 107 -22.38 17.44 -16.95
CA VAL A 107 -21.35 16.86 -16.06
C VAL A 107 -21.40 17.44 -14.64
N GLY A 108 -21.85 18.68 -14.48
CA GLY A 108 -21.95 19.38 -13.19
C GLY A 108 -23.29 19.22 -12.47
N GLU A 109 -24.23 18.43 -13.00
CA GLU A 109 -25.51 18.18 -12.33
C GLU A 109 -25.30 17.30 -11.09
N LYS A 110 -26.06 17.57 -10.01
CA LYS A 110 -26.00 16.76 -8.80
C LYS A 110 -26.39 15.31 -9.12
N ILE A 111 -25.48 14.37 -8.85
CA ILE A 111 -25.67 12.96 -9.14
C ILE A 111 -26.67 12.36 -8.14
N HIS A 112 -27.72 11.73 -8.65
CA HIS A 112 -28.70 11.01 -7.84
C HIS A 112 -28.31 9.53 -7.69
N GLN A 113 -28.29 9.03 -6.44
CA GLN A 113 -27.91 7.65 -6.11
C GLN A 113 -28.72 6.59 -6.90
N ARG A 114 -30.03 6.82 -7.09
CA ARG A 114 -30.91 5.93 -7.88
C ARG A 114 -30.49 5.72 -9.33
N ASN A 115 -29.70 6.63 -9.91
CA ASN A 115 -29.26 6.58 -11.31
C ASN A 115 -27.73 6.51 -11.41
N SER A 116 -27.06 6.09 -10.34
CA SER A 116 -25.61 5.93 -10.31
C SER A 116 -25.21 4.58 -9.76
N VAL A 117 -24.14 4.01 -10.32
CA VAL A 117 -23.48 2.81 -9.83
C VAL A 117 -22.04 3.18 -9.51
N GLN A 118 -21.52 2.64 -8.41
CA GLN A 118 -20.17 2.91 -7.93
C GLN A 118 -19.42 1.59 -7.75
N LEU A 119 -18.15 1.58 -8.13
CA LEU A 119 -17.23 0.45 -7.97
C LEU A 119 -15.88 0.97 -7.49
N VAL A 120 -15.37 0.43 -6.37
CA VAL A 120 -14.01 0.73 -5.92
C VAL A 120 -13.04 -0.18 -6.64
N ILE A 121 -11.95 0.39 -7.17
CA ILE A 121 -10.85 -0.33 -7.83
C ILE A 121 -9.54 -0.03 -7.10
N ARG A 122 -8.52 -0.86 -7.33
CA ARG A 122 -7.20 -0.67 -6.71
C ARG A 122 -6.12 -0.42 -7.74
N LYS A 123 -5.29 0.60 -7.51
CA LYS A 123 -4.01 0.78 -8.21
C LYS A 123 -2.91 0.12 -7.37
N VAL A 124 -2.32 -0.95 -7.89
CA VAL A 124 -1.21 -1.67 -7.23
C VAL A 124 0.11 -1.39 -7.95
N GLN A 125 1.20 -1.28 -7.19
CA GLN A 125 2.55 -1.20 -7.74
C GLN A 125 3.15 -2.59 -7.81
N TYR A 126 3.61 -2.98 -8.99
CA TYR A 126 4.40 -4.21 -9.15
C TYR A 126 5.90 -3.89 -9.02
N ALA A 127 6.65 -4.89 -8.56
CA ALA A 127 8.10 -4.84 -8.48
C ALA A 127 8.72 -4.59 -9.88
N PRO A 128 9.80 -3.80 -9.97
CA PRO A 128 10.58 -3.69 -11.20
C PRO A 128 11.18 -5.05 -11.59
N GLU A 129 11.37 -5.29 -12.89
CA GLU A 129 11.88 -6.56 -13.42
C GLU A 129 13.34 -6.84 -13.03
N LYS A 130 14.13 -5.80 -12.77
CA LYS A 130 15.55 -5.92 -12.44
C LYS A 130 15.75 -5.71 -10.94
N PRO A 131 16.19 -6.74 -10.19
CA PRO A 131 16.60 -6.55 -8.80
C PRO A 131 17.87 -5.69 -8.78
N GLY A 132 17.98 -4.77 -7.82
CA GLY A 132 19.20 -4.02 -7.60
C GLY A 132 20.18 -4.75 -6.68
N PRO A 133 21.25 -4.05 -6.26
CA PRO A 133 22.32 -4.65 -5.48
C PRO A 133 21.87 -5.02 -4.07
N ARG A 134 22.55 -6.01 -3.48
CA ARG A 134 22.31 -6.41 -2.09
C ARG A 134 22.52 -5.21 -1.13
N PRO A 135 21.55 -4.91 -0.25
CA PRO A 135 21.71 -3.89 0.77
C PRO A 135 22.74 -4.33 1.83
N ILE A 136 23.69 -3.45 2.14
CA ILE A 136 24.69 -3.62 3.21
C ILE A 136 24.80 -2.30 3.96
N VAL A 137 24.84 -2.37 5.29
CA VAL A 137 25.12 -1.22 6.16
C VAL A 137 26.12 -1.61 7.24
N GLU A 138 27.12 -0.75 7.45
CA GLU A 138 28.11 -0.89 8.51
C GLU A 138 28.04 0.31 9.46
N THR A 139 28.25 0.06 10.75
CA THR A 139 28.34 1.11 11.76
C THR A 139 29.34 0.72 12.84
N SER A 140 30.00 1.73 13.40
CA SER A 140 31.01 1.55 14.43
C SER A 140 30.70 2.45 15.61
N ARG A 141 30.66 1.90 16.82
CA ARG A 141 30.39 2.65 18.04
C ARG A 141 31.57 2.55 19.00
N SER A 142 32.14 3.70 19.34
CA SER A 142 33.07 3.84 20.45
C SER A 142 32.30 4.12 21.74
N PHE A 143 32.84 3.67 22.87
CA PHE A 143 32.26 3.88 24.18
C PHE A 143 33.21 4.71 25.04
N LEU A 144 32.65 5.58 25.88
CA LEU A 144 33.45 6.30 26.88
C LEU A 144 34.17 5.28 27.77
N MET A 145 35.47 5.49 28.00
CA MET A 145 36.38 4.58 28.73
C MET A 145 36.73 3.27 28.00
N SER A 146 36.60 3.20 26.67
CA SER A 146 37.09 2.09 25.84
C SER A 146 37.87 2.64 24.64
N ASP A 147 39.16 2.28 24.53
CA ASP A 147 40.01 2.69 23.39
C ASP A 147 39.73 1.90 22.10
N ARG A 148 38.81 0.93 22.18
CA ARG A 148 38.42 0.04 21.09
C ARG A 148 36.91 0.14 20.83
N SER A 149 36.51 -0.07 19.58
CA SER A 149 35.14 0.05 19.08
C SER A 149 34.40 -1.28 18.96
N LEU A 150 33.07 -1.20 18.96
CA LEU A 150 32.16 -2.25 18.51
C LEU A 150 31.77 -1.96 17.06
N HIS A 151 32.09 -2.87 16.15
CA HIS A 151 31.66 -2.80 14.76
C HIS A 151 30.46 -3.72 14.54
N LEU A 152 29.47 -3.22 13.82
CA LEU A 152 28.26 -3.95 13.43
C LEU A 152 28.06 -3.77 11.93
N GLU A 153 27.97 -4.88 11.22
CA GLU A 153 27.61 -4.93 9.81
C GLU A 153 26.33 -5.77 9.66
N ALA A 154 25.40 -5.28 8.84
CA ALA A 154 24.19 -6.02 8.49
C ALA A 154 23.96 -5.99 6.98
N SER A 155 23.57 -7.12 6.41
CA SER A 155 23.24 -7.23 4.99
C SER A 155 21.99 -8.07 4.74
N LEU A 156 21.33 -7.79 3.62
CA LEU A 156 20.17 -8.54 3.12
C LEU A 156 20.56 -9.36 1.89
N ASP A 157 19.89 -10.48 1.67
CA ASP A 157 20.11 -11.30 0.47
C ASP A 157 19.55 -10.64 -0.80
N LYS A 158 18.50 -9.82 -0.67
CA LYS A 158 17.83 -9.12 -1.77
C LYS A 158 17.46 -7.70 -1.36
N GLU A 159 17.35 -6.83 -2.35
CA GLU A 159 16.81 -5.49 -2.17
C GLU A 159 15.27 -5.50 -2.13
N LEU A 160 14.65 -6.41 -2.88
CA LEU A 160 13.20 -6.49 -3.05
C LEU A 160 12.68 -7.87 -2.66
N TYR A 161 11.61 -7.87 -1.87
CA TYR A 161 10.91 -9.06 -1.43
C TYR A 161 9.43 -8.97 -1.82
N TYR A 162 8.85 -10.10 -2.16
CA TYR A 162 7.40 -10.22 -2.34
C TYR A 162 6.69 -10.48 -1.02
N HIS A 163 5.40 -10.16 -0.94
CA HIS A 163 4.59 -10.49 0.22
C HIS A 163 4.60 -12.00 0.49
N GLY A 164 4.90 -12.37 1.73
CA GLY A 164 5.02 -13.77 2.17
C GLY A 164 6.39 -14.42 1.89
N GLU A 165 7.29 -13.74 1.18
CA GLU A 165 8.66 -14.20 1.00
C GLU A 165 9.48 -14.01 2.30
N PRO A 166 10.26 -15.01 2.75
CA PRO A 166 11.19 -14.83 3.85
C PRO A 166 12.26 -13.77 3.55
N ILE A 167 12.64 -13.00 4.57
CA ILE A 167 13.74 -12.04 4.52
C ILE A 167 14.92 -12.64 5.26
N THR A 168 16.07 -12.78 4.58
CA THR A 168 17.32 -13.25 5.21
C THR A 168 18.17 -12.05 5.60
N VAL A 169 18.57 -12.00 6.87
CA VAL A 169 19.38 -10.91 7.43
C VAL A 169 20.67 -11.48 7.97
N ASN A 170 21.80 -11.11 7.37
CA ASN A 170 23.12 -11.47 7.87
C ASN A 170 23.60 -10.36 8.81
N VAL A 171 24.06 -10.72 10.00
CA VAL A 171 24.56 -9.77 11.00
C VAL A 171 25.95 -10.20 11.45
N HIS A 172 26.93 -9.32 11.30
CA HIS A 172 28.30 -9.51 11.75
C HIS A 172 28.64 -8.51 12.84
N VAL A 173 29.13 -9.00 13.98
CA VAL A 173 29.44 -8.18 15.16
C VAL A 173 30.90 -8.40 15.55
N THR A 174 31.72 -7.37 15.40
CA THR A 174 33.13 -7.38 15.81
C THR A 174 33.29 -6.50 17.04
N ASN A 175 33.28 -7.14 18.22
CA ASN A 175 33.38 -6.45 19.49
C ASN A 175 34.81 -6.40 20.01
N ASN A 176 35.52 -5.32 19.68
CA ASN A 176 36.84 -5.06 20.26
C ASN A 176 36.76 -4.25 21.57
N SER A 177 35.57 -3.79 21.95
CA SER A 177 35.36 -2.91 23.11
C SER A 177 35.39 -3.66 24.45
N THR A 178 35.44 -2.90 25.55
CA THR A 178 35.31 -3.46 26.91
C THR A 178 33.87 -3.75 27.34
N LYS A 179 32.87 -3.52 26.47
CA LYS A 179 31.45 -3.74 26.76
C LYS A 179 30.99 -5.11 26.27
N THR A 180 30.00 -5.70 26.94
CA THR A 180 29.38 -6.97 26.51
C THR A 180 28.08 -6.71 25.75
N VAL A 181 27.93 -7.32 24.57
CA VAL A 181 26.65 -7.37 23.84
C VAL A 181 25.78 -8.40 24.53
N LYS A 182 24.64 -7.98 25.10
CA LYS A 182 23.71 -8.88 25.83
C LYS A 182 22.67 -9.54 24.93
N LYS A 183 22.25 -8.82 23.89
CA LYS A 183 21.11 -9.19 23.06
C LYS A 183 21.21 -8.52 21.70
N VAL A 184 20.82 -9.26 20.67
CA VAL A 184 20.65 -8.74 19.31
C VAL A 184 19.17 -8.84 18.96
N LYS A 185 18.59 -7.71 18.53
CA LYS A 185 17.18 -7.62 18.14
C LYS A 185 17.10 -7.18 16.69
N ILE A 186 16.43 -7.97 15.87
CA ILE A 186 16.17 -7.70 14.46
C ILE A 186 14.69 -7.40 14.32
N SER A 187 14.33 -6.31 13.65
CA SER A 187 12.93 -5.92 13.43
C SER A 187 12.73 -5.39 12.02
N VAL A 188 11.64 -5.82 11.37
CA VAL A 188 11.13 -5.19 10.16
C VAL A 188 10.08 -4.17 10.60
N CYS A 189 10.29 -2.91 10.21
CA CYS A 189 9.38 -1.83 10.55
C CYS A 189 8.76 -1.24 9.28
N GLN A 190 7.45 -1.12 9.27
CA GLN A 190 6.74 -0.31 8.29
C GLN A 190 6.70 1.14 8.78
N TYR A 191 7.11 2.06 7.92
CA TYR A 191 6.98 3.50 8.13
C TYR A 191 5.87 4.03 7.23
N ALA A 192 4.96 4.82 7.79
CA ALA A 192 3.88 5.46 7.08
C ALA A 192 3.85 6.96 7.39
N ASP A 193 4.14 7.77 6.38
CA ASP A 193 4.15 9.22 6.49
C ASP A 193 2.90 9.81 5.80
N ILE A 194 2.09 10.53 6.56
CA ILE A 194 0.92 11.25 6.06
C ILE A 194 1.33 12.70 5.80
N CYS A 195 1.21 13.17 4.56
CA CYS A 195 1.77 14.48 4.14
C CYS A 195 0.72 15.51 3.66
N LEU A 196 -0.58 15.18 3.65
CA LEU A 196 -1.60 16.01 2.99
C LEU A 196 -2.34 16.98 3.92
N PHE A 197 -2.61 16.60 5.17
CA PHE A 197 -3.43 17.39 6.10
C PHE A 197 -2.76 17.58 7.46
N SER A 198 -2.41 16.48 8.13
CA SER A 198 -1.54 16.47 9.31
C SER A 198 -0.27 15.72 8.97
N THR A 199 0.89 16.34 9.17
CA THR A 199 2.17 15.63 9.09
C THR A 199 2.28 14.70 10.30
N ALA A 200 2.03 13.41 10.05
CA ALA A 200 2.16 12.37 11.04
C ALA A 200 3.03 11.26 10.47
N GLN A 201 3.95 10.77 11.30
CA GLN A 201 4.81 9.63 10.96
C GLN A 201 4.45 8.49 11.89
N TYR A 202 4.06 7.36 11.32
CA TYR A 202 3.77 6.15 12.06
C TYR A 202 4.84 5.11 11.80
N LYS A 203 5.25 4.41 12.86
CA LYS A 203 6.20 3.32 12.80
C LYS A 203 5.57 2.08 13.43
N PHE A 204 5.37 1.05 12.62
CA PHE A 204 4.80 -0.22 13.05
C PHE A 204 5.81 -1.35 12.90
N PRO A 205 6.23 -2.03 13.98
CA PRO A 205 7.03 -3.25 13.85
C PRO A 205 6.12 -4.37 13.30
N VAL A 206 6.38 -4.82 12.07
CA VAL A 206 5.59 -5.87 11.40
C VAL A 206 6.15 -7.27 11.63
N ALA A 207 7.41 -7.35 12.04
CA ALA A 207 8.08 -8.58 12.42
C ALA A 207 9.29 -8.30 13.33
N GLN A 208 9.57 -9.19 14.27
CA GLN A 208 10.67 -9.04 15.22
C GLN A 208 11.23 -10.40 15.65
N VAL A 209 12.56 -10.49 15.77
CA VAL A 209 13.30 -11.64 16.29
C VAL A 209 14.34 -11.14 17.28
N GLU A 210 14.56 -11.91 18.34
CA GLU A 210 15.49 -11.58 19.41
C GLU A 210 16.39 -12.78 19.70
N ALA A 211 17.69 -12.54 19.83
CA ALA A 211 18.69 -13.54 20.18
C ALA A 211 19.50 -13.09 21.41
N ASP A 212 19.59 -13.96 22.42
CA ASP A 212 20.35 -13.72 23.64
C ASP A 212 21.79 -14.23 23.51
N SER A 213 22.76 -13.46 23.99
CA SER A 213 24.19 -13.68 23.75
C SER A 213 24.86 -14.74 24.64
N SER A 214 24.14 -15.78 25.07
CA SER A 214 24.63 -16.69 26.14
C SER A 214 25.72 -17.68 25.72
N SER A 215 26.24 -17.64 24.50
CA SER A 215 27.36 -18.47 24.04
C SER A 215 28.69 -17.69 23.92
N PRO A 216 29.83 -18.28 24.33
CA PRO A 216 31.13 -17.62 24.28
C PRO A 216 31.59 -17.41 22.83
N VAL A 217 32.27 -16.29 22.64
CA VAL A 217 32.63 -15.64 21.37
C VAL A 217 33.81 -16.34 20.71
N ASP A 218 33.65 -16.80 19.47
CA ASP A 218 34.47 -16.42 18.31
C ASP A 218 33.76 -16.96 17.08
N GLU A 219 33.58 -16.11 16.07
CA GLU A 219 32.88 -16.43 14.82
C GLU A 219 31.39 -16.80 14.98
N PHE A 220 30.56 -15.79 15.28
CA PHE A 220 29.15 -15.90 14.91
C PHE A 220 29.04 -15.69 13.39
N VAL A 221 29.35 -16.73 12.63
CA VAL A 221 28.68 -16.89 11.34
C VAL A 221 27.28 -17.35 11.68
N PHE A 222 26.31 -16.43 11.64
CA PHE A 222 24.90 -16.82 11.58
C PHE A 222 24.62 -17.40 10.18
N GLU A 223 25.30 -18.49 9.82
CA GLU A 223 25.16 -19.11 8.50
C GLU A 223 23.92 -20.00 8.41
N ASP A 224 23.38 -20.48 9.55
CA ASP A 224 22.24 -21.40 9.51
C ASP A 224 21.23 -21.30 10.66
N PHE A 225 21.43 -20.43 11.65
CA PHE A 225 20.39 -20.11 12.63
C PHE A 225 19.46 -19.04 12.07
N ALA A 226 18.64 -19.53 11.14
CA ALA A 226 17.31 -19.07 10.76
C ALA A 226 17.17 -18.62 9.31
N ARG A 227 16.75 -19.57 8.48
CA ARG A 227 15.57 -19.32 7.62
C ARG A 227 14.36 -18.96 8.52
N LEU A 228 14.43 -17.85 9.25
CA LEU A 228 13.28 -17.32 9.98
C LEU A 228 12.41 -16.64 8.93
N ARG A 229 11.46 -17.43 8.42
CA ARG A 229 10.31 -16.90 7.70
C ARG A 229 9.60 -15.93 8.63
N LEU A 230 9.87 -14.64 8.44
CA LEU A 230 9.01 -13.59 8.96
C LEU A 230 7.73 -13.61 8.13
N THR A 231 6.81 -14.53 8.47
CA THR A 231 5.42 -14.40 8.03
C THR A 231 4.80 -13.30 8.86
N GLY A 232 4.12 -12.34 8.21
CA GLY A 232 3.44 -11.26 8.90
C GLY A 232 2.55 -11.78 10.03
N MET A 233 2.36 -10.96 11.07
CA MET A 233 1.39 -11.25 12.12
C MET A 233 0.06 -11.60 11.45
N LYS A 234 -0.50 -12.79 11.74
CA LYS A 234 -1.77 -13.23 11.18
C LYS A 234 -2.83 -12.18 11.49
N ASP A 235 -3.44 -11.62 10.45
CA ASP A 235 -4.77 -11.05 10.58
C ASP A 235 -5.66 -12.19 11.09
N HIS A 236 -6.24 -12.02 12.27
CA HIS A 236 -7.31 -12.87 12.76
C HIS A 236 -8.55 -12.61 11.89
N MET A 237 -8.54 -13.11 10.67
CA MET A 237 -9.74 -13.31 9.88
C MET A 237 -10.43 -14.54 10.46
N SER A 238 -11.48 -14.31 11.24
CA SER A 238 -12.45 -15.33 11.58
C SER A 238 -13.05 -15.87 10.28
N GLU A 239 -12.53 -17.01 9.80
CA GLU A 239 -13.27 -17.89 8.92
C GLU A 239 -14.39 -18.51 9.76
N ASP A 240 -15.61 -17.98 9.63
CA ASP A 240 -16.87 -18.72 9.71
C ASP A 240 -18.04 -17.73 9.62
N GLU A 241 -18.61 -17.58 8.42
CA GLU A 241 -20.07 -17.52 8.22
C GLU A 241 -20.38 -17.74 6.73
N PRO A 242 -21.16 -18.77 6.36
CA PRO A 242 -21.61 -18.96 5.00
C PRO A 242 -22.87 -18.11 4.77
N LEU A 243 -22.79 -17.11 3.89
CA LEU A 243 -23.97 -16.45 3.38
C LEU A 243 -24.48 -17.20 2.14
N PHE A 244 -25.54 -17.97 2.35
CA PHE A 244 -26.58 -18.18 1.34
C PHE A 244 -27.33 -16.87 1.10
#